data_AF-A0A2B5CK28-F1
#
_entry.id   AF-A0A2B5CK28-F1
#
_cell.length_a   1.000
_cell.length_b   1.000
_cell.length_c   1.000
_cell.angle_alpha   90.00
_cell.angle_beta   90.00
_cell.angle_gamma   90.00
#
_symmetry.space_group_name_H-M   'P 1'
#
loop_
_entity.id
_entity.type
_entity.pdbx_description
1 polymer ?
#
loop_
_entity_poly.entity_id
_entity_poly.type
_entity_poly.pdbx_seq_one_letter_code
_entity_poly.pdbx_strand_id
1 'polypeptide(L)'
;MELLRWELLDEFKAQDNKALEFQRKYKEKLEDEKKKAREAVENYEAILLKEFAGENVATAKKKVLVDIEKANEAVKVAEEERIKAVDYANKNLTGSITADDLHDDFIRFRDEVREKVLQPILDRQRKALADYYQALADHYMLSDAYKDECETINQLTRKRKGSMRVSHRPTEVYRDAILPKDADLEFVRISKEVPTHLQGGE
;
A
#
# COMPACT_ATOMS: atom_id res chain seq x y z
N MET A 1 11.39 -3.20 -9.16
CA MET A 1 12.17 -2.83 -7.95
C MET A 1 11.51 -3.55 -6.80
N GLU A 2 12.21 -4.46 -6.13
CA GLU A 2 11.66 -5.12 -4.95
C GLU A 2 11.65 -4.12 -3.78
N LEU A 3 10.53 -4.05 -3.08
CA LEU A 3 10.41 -3.24 -1.88
C LEU A 3 10.99 -4.02 -0.71
N LEU A 4 11.78 -3.36 0.13
CA LEU A 4 12.19 -3.95 1.40
C LEU A 4 10.95 -4.21 2.25
N ARG A 5 10.95 -5.37 2.92
CA ARG A 5 9.87 -5.81 3.78
C ARG A 5 10.10 -5.32 5.20
N TRP A 6 9.07 -4.76 5.82
CA TRP A 6 9.10 -4.35 7.22
C TRP A 6 8.53 -5.47 8.10
N GLU A 7 9.42 -6.32 8.62
CA GLU A 7 9.03 -7.56 9.32
C GLU A 7 8.23 -7.30 10.60
N LEU A 8 8.66 -6.36 11.45
CA LEU A 8 7.98 -6.06 12.72
C LEU A 8 6.54 -5.55 12.50
N LEU A 9 6.29 -4.81 11.41
CA LEU A 9 4.94 -4.38 11.06
C LEU A 9 4.05 -5.56 10.68
N ASP A 10 4.59 -6.55 9.96
CA ASP A 10 3.84 -7.74 9.60
C ASP A 10 3.53 -8.61 10.83
N GLU A 11 4.48 -8.73 11.75
CA GLU A 11 4.28 -9.39 13.04
C GLU A 11 3.22 -8.68 13.88
N PHE A 12 3.30 -7.35 14.00
CA PHE A 12 2.31 -6.53 14.72
C PHE A 12 0.90 -6.71 14.16
N LYS A 13 0.74 -6.78 12.83
CA LYS A 13 -0.56 -7.02 12.19
C LYS A 13 -1.11 -8.42 12.47
N ALA A 14 -0.22 -9.40 12.67
CA ALA A 14 -0.59 -10.79 12.87
C ALA A 14 -0.71 -11.20 14.34
N GLN A 15 -0.15 -10.41 15.26
CA GLN A 15 0.07 -10.83 16.65
C GLN A 15 -1.22 -11.18 17.40
N ASP A 16 -2.34 -10.54 17.08
CA ASP A 16 -3.62 -10.74 17.77
C ASP A 16 -4.53 -11.76 17.08
N ASN A 17 -4.13 -12.33 15.94
CA ASN A 17 -4.95 -13.29 15.20
C ASN A 17 -5.35 -14.48 16.07
N LYS A 18 -4.42 -15.01 16.87
CA LYS A 18 -4.70 -16.13 17.79
C LYS A 18 -5.70 -15.75 18.88
N ALA A 19 -5.58 -14.55 19.45
CA ALA A 19 -6.52 -14.05 20.45
C ALA A 19 -7.92 -13.87 19.86
N LEU A 20 -8.02 -13.27 18.68
CA LEU A 20 -9.29 -13.05 17.96
C LEU A 20 -9.97 -14.36 17.57
N GLU A 21 -9.22 -15.33 17.03
CA GLU A 21 -9.75 -16.66 16.70
C GLU A 21 -10.26 -17.40 17.95
N PHE A 22 -9.52 -17.32 19.05
CA PHE A 22 -9.92 -17.93 20.31
C PHE A 22 -11.20 -17.31 20.86
N GLN A 23 -11.29 -15.98 20.90
CA GLN A 23 -12.49 -15.25 21.33
C GLN A 23 -13.69 -15.55 20.42
N ARG A 24 -13.48 -15.65 19.10
CA ARG A 24 -14.53 -15.99 18.14
C ARG A 24 -15.17 -17.35 18.45
N LYS A 25 -14.38 -18.37 18.75
CA LYS A 25 -14.89 -19.71 19.09
C LYS A 25 -15.87 -19.69 20.26
N TYR A 26 -15.57 -18.94 21.32
CA TYR A 26 -16.45 -18.85 22.48
C TYR A 26 -17.67 -17.95 22.23
N LYS A 27 -17.53 -16.94 21.37
CA LYS A 27 -18.68 -16.15 20.89
C LYS A 27 -19.64 -17.02 20.08
N GLU A 28 -19.14 -17.85 19.16
CA GLU A 28 -19.94 -18.79 18.38
C GLU A 28 -20.67 -19.78 19.28
N LYS A 29 -19.97 -20.37 20.26
CA LYS A 29 -20.59 -21.27 21.26
C LYS A 29 -21.76 -20.62 21.99
N LEU A 30 -21.61 -19.36 22.43
CA LEU A 30 -22.68 -18.62 23.09
C LEU A 30 -23.89 -18.41 22.17
N GLU A 31 -23.65 -18.03 20.91
CA GLU A 31 -24.73 -17.82 19.95
C GLU A 31 -25.47 -19.13 19.62
N ASP A 32 -24.75 -20.25 19.55
CA ASP A 32 -25.36 -21.57 19.38
C ASP A 32 -26.27 -21.95 20.57
N GLU A 33 -25.82 -21.71 21.82
CA GLU A 33 -26.65 -21.96 23.00
C GLU A 33 -27.86 -21.01 23.07
N LYS A 34 -27.69 -19.73 22.70
CA LYS A 34 -28.82 -18.78 22.60
C LYS A 34 -29.84 -19.23 21.55
N LYS A 35 -29.38 -19.78 20.44
CA LYS A 35 -30.26 -20.33 19.39
C LYS A 35 -31.07 -21.50 19.93
N LYS A 36 -30.44 -22.46 20.62
CA LYS A 36 -31.16 -23.58 21.25
C LYS A 36 -32.20 -23.11 22.28
N ALA A 37 -31.87 -22.09 23.07
CA ALA A 37 -32.82 -21.50 24.01
C ALA A 37 -34.05 -20.89 23.31
N ARG A 38 -33.84 -20.20 22.18
CA ARG A 38 -34.95 -19.68 21.36
C ARG A 38 -35.79 -20.80 20.77
N GLU A 39 -35.17 -21.83 20.20
CA GLU A 39 -35.87 -22.99 19.65
C GLU A 39 -36.71 -23.72 20.73
N ALA A 40 -36.22 -23.80 21.97
CA ALA A 40 -36.98 -24.36 23.09
C ALA A 40 -38.22 -23.51 23.45
N VAL A 41 -38.10 -22.17 23.39
CA VAL A 41 -39.22 -21.24 23.60
C VAL A 41 -40.25 -21.35 22.47
N GLU A 42 -39.80 -21.37 21.21
CA GLU A 42 -40.68 -21.56 20.04
C GLU A 42 -41.46 -22.89 20.13
N ASN A 43 -40.80 -23.97 20.58
CA ASN A 43 -41.46 -25.25 20.83
C ASN A 43 -42.54 -25.16 21.92
N TYR A 44 -42.30 -24.37 22.98
CA TYR A 44 -43.30 -24.14 24.02
C TYR A 44 -44.50 -23.34 23.48
N GLU A 45 -44.26 -22.31 22.69
CA GLU A 45 -45.32 -21.54 22.02
C GLU A 45 -46.19 -22.44 21.12
N ALA A 46 -45.57 -23.34 20.35
CA ALA A 46 -46.30 -24.32 19.55
C ALA A 46 -47.15 -25.29 20.39
N ILE A 47 -46.68 -25.67 21.58
CA ILE A 47 -47.46 -26.50 22.53
C ILE A 47 -48.66 -25.71 23.07
N LEU A 48 -48.48 -24.43 23.40
CA LEU A 48 -49.59 -23.57 23.86
C LEU A 48 -50.69 -23.45 22.81
N LEU A 49 -50.33 -23.30 21.53
CA LEU A 49 -51.33 -23.26 20.45
C LEU A 49 -52.19 -24.54 20.38
N LYS A 50 -51.59 -25.71 20.62
CA LYS A 50 -52.34 -26.98 20.71
C LYS A 50 -53.23 -27.05 21.94
N GLU A 51 -52.74 -26.57 23.09
CA GLU A 51 -53.55 -26.44 24.30
C GLU A 51 -54.78 -25.57 24.06
N PHE A 52 -54.61 -24.43 23.39
CA PHE A 52 -55.70 -23.51 23.04
C PHE A 52 -56.69 -24.09 22.03
N ALA A 53 -56.24 -25.04 21.18
CA ALA A 53 -57.11 -25.81 20.30
C ALA A 53 -57.88 -26.94 21.04
N GLY A 54 -57.67 -27.11 22.35
CA GLY A 54 -58.36 -28.10 23.19
C GLY A 54 -57.65 -29.45 23.32
N GLU A 55 -56.40 -29.57 22.84
CA GLU A 55 -55.61 -30.80 23.02
C GLU A 55 -55.06 -30.93 24.45
N ASN A 56 -55.03 -32.15 24.98
CA ASN A 56 -54.38 -32.42 26.27
C ASN A 56 -52.86 -32.52 26.11
N VAL A 57 -52.15 -31.45 26.46
CA VAL A 57 -50.69 -31.32 26.28
C VAL A 57 -49.90 -31.22 27.59
N ALA A 58 -50.52 -31.52 28.74
CA ALA A 58 -49.93 -31.27 30.06
C ALA A 58 -48.50 -31.86 30.23
N THR A 59 -48.29 -33.10 29.77
CA THR A 59 -46.98 -33.77 29.81
C THR A 59 -45.95 -33.12 28.90
N ALA A 60 -46.35 -32.74 27.67
CA ALA A 60 -45.47 -32.08 26.71
C ALA A 60 -45.05 -30.69 27.21
N LYS A 61 -45.99 -29.94 27.81
CA LYS A 61 -45.76 -28.64 28.43
C LYS A 61 -44.78 -28.73 29.59
N LYS A 62 -44.93 -29.71 30.48
CA LYS A 62 -43.99 -29.92 31.58
C LYS A 62 -42.58 -30.25 31.07
N LYS A 63 -42.47 -31.06 30.02
CA LYS A 63 -41.18 -31.43 29.42
C LYS A 63 -40.49 -30.21 28.81
N VAL A 64 -41.17 -29.42 27.99
CA VAL A 64 -40.54 -28.28 27.31
C VAL A 64 -40.12 -27.18 28.28
N LEU A 65 -40.82 -27.00 29.41
CA LEU A 65 -40.39 -26.06 30.45
C LEU A 65 -39.05 -26.46 31.08
N VAL A 66 -38.83 -27.77 31.31
CA VAL A 66 -37.54 -28.29 31.77
C VAL A 66 -36.45 -28.09 30.69
N ASP A 67 -36.80 -28.27 29.41
CA ASP A 67 -35.87 -28.04 28.31
C ASP A 67 -35.48 -26.55 28.19
N ILE A 68 -36.43 -25.62 28.42
CA ILE A 68 -36.17 -24.18 28.49
C ILE A 68 -35.24 -23.83 29.67
N GLU A 69 -35.50 -24.37 30.87
CA GLU A 69 -34.63 -24.14 32.02
C GLU A 69 -33.20 -24.60 31.76
N LYS A 70 -33.03 -25.80 31.19
CA LYS A 70 -31.72 -26.34 30.81
C LYS A 70 -31.03 -25.48 29.75
N ALA A 71 -31.75 -25.04 28.72
CA ALA A 71 -31.19 -24.20 27.67
C ALA A 71 -30.76 -22.83 28.21
N ASN A 72 -31.57 -22.21 29.07
CA ASN A 72 -31.23 -20.95 29.72
C ASN A 72 -29.98 -21.08 30.63
N GLU A 73 -29.85 -22.19 31.36
CA GLU A 73 -28.66 -22.44 32.18
C GLU A 73 -27.42 -22.67 31.31
N ALA A 74 -27.54 -23.39 30.20
CA ALA A 74 -26.46 -23.56 29.23
C ALA A 74 -26.00 -22.21 28.64
N VAL A 75 -26.92 -21.28 28.37
CA VAL A 75 -26.58 -19.92 27.92
C VAL A 75 -25.78 -19.17 28.97
N LYS A 76 -26.15 -19.22 30.27
CA LYS A 76 -25.38 -18.57 31.34
C LYS A 76 -23.97 -19.12 31.43
N VAL A 77 -23.82 -20.45 31.40
CA VAL A 77 -22.51 -21.10 31.43
C VAL A 77 -21.66 -20.68 30.22
N ALA A 78 -22.25 -20.65 29.02
CA ALA A 78 -21.55 -20.20 27.81
C ALA A 78 -21.13 -18.73 27.87
N GLU A 79 -21.94 -17.85 28.48
CA GLU A 79 -21.57 -16.45 28.70
C GLU A 79 -20.40 -16.32 29.66
N GLU A 80 -20.42 -17.03 30.79
CA GLU A 80 -19.31 -17.04 31.75
C GLU A 80 -18.01 -17.57 31.13
N GLU A 81 -18.10 -18.64 30.35
CA GLU A 81 -16.96 -19.17 29.61
C GLU A 81 -16.43 -18.16 28.60
N ARG A 82 -17.30 -17.46 27.87
CA ARG A 82 -16.90 -16.39 26.93
C ARG A 82 -16.15 -15.27 27.64
N ILE A 83 -16.65 -14.81 28.78
CA ILE A 83 -15.99 -13.75 29.57
C ILE A 83 -14.59 -14.22 30.01
N LYS A 84 -14.50 -15.43 30.59
CA LYS A 84 -13.20 -16.01 31.00
C LYS A 84 -12.25 -16.22 29.82
N ALA A 85 -12.78 -16.61 28.66
CA ALA A 85 -12.01 -16.79 27.44
C ALA A 85 -11.46 -15.46 26.90
N VAL A 86 -12.23 -14.37 26.97
CA VAL A 86 -11.76 -13.02 26.61
C VAL A 86 -10.64 -12.57 27.55
N ASP A 87 -10.82 -12.73 28.86
CA ASP A 87 -9.78 -12.39 29.84
C ASP A 87 -8.50 -13.20 29.64
N TYR A 88 -8.64 -14.49 29.36
CA TYR A 88 -7.51 -15.36 29.06
C TYR A 88 -6.79 -14.93 27.77
N ALA A 89 -7.53 -14.67 26.70
CA ALA A 89 -6.98 -14.24 25.42
C ALA A 89 -6.21 -12.92 25.57
N ASN A 90 -6.81 -11.93 26.24
CA ASN A 90 -6.20 -10.62 26.45
C ASN A 90 -4.90 -10.69 27.26
N LYS A 91 -4.78 -11.65 28.18
CA LYS A 91 -3.59 -11.80 29.05
C LYS A 91 -2.51 -12.69 28.46
N ASN A 92 -2.87 -13.68 27.63
CA ASN A 92 -1.96 -14.77 27.25
C ASN A 92 -1.77 -14.92 25.74
N LEU A 93 -2.67 -14.39 24.92
CA LEU A 93 -2.69 -14.62 23.47
C LEU A 93 -2.51 -13.34 22.64
N THR A 94 -2.77 -12.17 23.23
CA THR A 94 -2.48 -10.87 22.61
C THR A 94 -0.98 -10.70 22.44
N GLY A 95 -0.58 -10.09 21.34
CA GLY A 95 0.82 -9.78 21.14
C GLY A 95 1.33 -8.66 22.04
N SER A 96 2.64 -8.57 22.16
CA SER A 96 3.32 -7.58 23.01
C SER A 96 3.92 -6.41 22.23
N ILE A 97 3.88 -6.44 20.89
CA ILE A 97 4.46 -5.39 20.05
C ILE A 97 3.57 -4.15 20.17
N THR A 98 4.16 -3.04 20.60
CA THR A 98 3.49 -1.77 20.80
C THR A 98 3.70 -0.82 19.62
N ALA A 99 2.94 0.28 19.61
CA ALA A 99 3.15 1.35 18.64
C ALA A 99 4.53 2.02 18.79
N ASP A 100 5.07 2.07 20.01
CA ASP A 100 6.41 2.61 20.28
C ASP A 100 7.49 1.68 19.72
N ASP A 101 7.34 0.36 19.87
CA ASP A 101 8.24 -0.63 19.25
C ASP A 101 8.26 -0.48 17.72
N LEU A 102 7.09 -0.26 17.10
CA LEU A 102 7.00 0.02 15.67
C LEU A 102 7.68 1.34 15.31
N HIS A 103 7.52 2.39 16.12
CA HIS A 103 8.14 3.67 15.84
C HIS A 103 9.67 3.57 15.82
N ASP A 104 10.23 2.94 16.85
CA ASP A 104 11.68 2.76 16.99
C ASP A 104 12.24 1.89 15.86
N ASP A 105 11.53 0.82 15.50
CA ASP A 105 11.94 -0.04 14.39
C ASP A 105 11.80 0.64 13.03
N PHE A 106 10.76 1.47 12.85
CA PHE A 106 10.56 2.24 11.62
C PHE A 106 11.74 3.16 11.33
N ILE A 107 12.36 3.76 12.34
CA ILE A 107 13.54 4.62 12.15
C ILE A 107 14.68 3.79 11.53
N ARG A 108 14.93 2.58 12.04
CA ARG A 108 15.94 1.66 11.49
C ARG A 108 15.58 1.21 10.08
N PHE A 109 14.36 0.75 9.87
CA PHE A 109 13.86 0.31 8.57
C PHE A 109 13.93 1.43 7.51
N ARG A 110 13.57 2.66 7.89
CA ARG A 110 13.69 3.86 7.02
C ARG A 110 15.13 4.07 6.58
N ASP A 111 16.08 3.96 7.49
CA ASP A 111 17.50 4.19 7.17
C ASP A 111 18.04 3.07 6.28
N GLU A 112 17.60 1.82 6.48
CA GLU A 112 17.89 0.72 5.57
C GLU A 112 17.30 0.93 4.17
N VAL A 113 16.04 1.39 4.06
CA VAL A 113 15.42 1.77 2.78
C VAL A 113 16.20 2.87 2.09
N ARG A 114 16.65 3.88 2.85
CA ARG A 114 17.47 4.96 2.32
C ARG A 114 18.78 4.43 1.73
N GLU A 115 19.49 3.60 2.47
CA GLU A 115 20.79 3.09 2.06
C GLU A 115 20.69 2.09 0.91
N LYS A 116 19.81 1.09 1.01
CA LYS A 116 19.78 -0.03 0.07
C LYS A 116 18.94 0.22 -1.18
N VAL A 117 17.92 1.07 -1.08
CA VAL A 117 16.96 1.31 -2.18
C VAL A 117 17.09 2.71 -2.75
N LEU A 118 17.05 3.75 -1.91
CA LEU A 118 17.06 5.13 -2.38
C LEU A 118 18.44 5.58 -2.86
N GLN A 119 19.50 5.29 -2.11
CA GLN A 119 20.84 5.77 -2.40
C GLN A 119 21.33 5.34 -3.80
N PRO A 120 21.14 4.07 -4.24
CA PRO A 120 21.47 3.67 -5.62
C PRO A 120 20.70 4.44 -6.69
N ILE A 121 19.45 4.84 -6.41
CA ILE A 121 18.66 5.67 -7.33
C ILE A 121 19.27 7.07 -7.42
N LEU A 122 19.57 7.68 -6.27
CA LEU A 122 20.18 9.01 -6.21
C LEU A 122 21.56 9.04 -6.87
N ASP A 123 22.37 8.00 -6.69
CA ASP A 123 23.69 7.92 -7.31
C ASP A 123 23.60 7.78 -8.83
N ARG A 124 22.64 7.00 -9.32
CA ARG A 124 22.33 6.94 -10.76
C ARG A 124 21.83 8.28 -11.30
N GLN A 125 20.99 9.00 -10.56
CA GLN A 125 20.53 10.34 -10.94
C GLN A 125 21.70 11.34 -11.02
N ARG A 126 22.59 11.33 -10.01
CA ARG A 126 23.79 12.18 -9.97
C ARG A 126 24.70 11.89 -11.16
N LYS A 127 24.96 10.61 -11.44
CA LYS A 127 25.78 10.21 -12.58
C LYS A 127 25.16 10.66 -13.91
N ALA A 128 23.87 10.41 -14.11
CA ALA A 128 23.18 10.82 -15.34
C ALA A 128 23.21 12.34 -15.55
N LEU A 129 23.05 13.13 -14.48
CA LEU A 129 23.19 14.59 -14.55
C LEU A 129 24.62 15.01 -14.90
N ALA A 130 25.63 14.38 -14.30
CA ALA A 130 27.03 14.67 -14.62
C ALA A 130 27.34 14.36 -16.09
N ASP A 131 26.93 13.19 -16.58
CA ASP A 131 27.12 12.77 -17.97
C ASP A 131 26.40 13.74 -18.94
N TYR A 132 25.18 14.16 -18.60
CA TYR A 132 24.42 15.14 -19.38
C TYR A 132 25.13 16.50 -19.47
N TYR A 133 25.57 17.07 -18.33
CA TYR A 133 26.24 18.36 -18.33
C TYR A 133 27.62 18.31 -19.00
N GLN A 134 28.32 17.17 -18.91
CA GLN A 134 29.56 16.96 -19.65
C GLN A 134 29.31 16.96 -21.16
N ALA A 135 28.30 16.22 -21.64
CA ALA A 135 27.94 16.21 -23.06
C ALA A 135 27.53 17.60 -23.56
N LEU A 136 26.83 18.39 -22.74
CA LEU A 136 26.47 19.76 -23.06
C LEU A 136 27.71 20.68 -23.15
N ALA A 137 28.67 20.50 -22.24
CA ALA A 137 29.94 21.22 -22.27
C ALA A 137 30.74 20.86 -23.54
N ASP A 138 30.86 19.57 -23.87
CA ASP A 138 31.56 19.09 -25.07
C ASP A 138 30.92 19.66 -26.34
N HIS A 139 29.58 19.70 -26.41
CA HIS A 139 28.84 20.32 -27.50
C HIS A 139 29.20 21.81 -27.68
N TYR A 140 29.23 22.59 -26.58
CA TYR A 140 29.58 24.00 -26.66
C TYR A 140 31.05 24.21 -27.02
N MET A 141 31.97 23.40 -26.47
CA MET A 141 33.38 23.45 -26.83
C MET A 141 33.59 23.17 -28.32
N LEU A 142 32.91 22.17 -28.87
CA LEU A 142 32.96 21.87 -30.29
C LEU A 142 32.40 23.01 -31.13
N SER A 143 31.30 23.63 -30.67
CA SER A 143 30.71 24.79 -31.34
C SER A 143 31.66 25.98 -31.40
N ASP A 144 32.33 26.27 -30.29
CA ASP A 144 33.30 27.36 -30.23
C ASP A 144 34.55 27.08 -31.08
N ALA A 145 34.95 25.81 -31.23
CA ALA A 145 36.06 25.42 -32.08
C ALA A 145 35.86 25.75 -33.57
N TYR A 146 34.62 25.88 -34.04
CA TYR A 146 34.30 26.25 -35.43
C TYR A 146 33.87 27.71 -35.61
N LYS A 147 33.97 28.52 -34.55
CA LYS A 147 33.50 29.91 -34.55
C LYS A 147 34.24 30.74 -35.59
N ASP A 148 35.57 30.65 -35.62
CA ASP A 148 36.42 31.51 -36.44
C ASP A 148 36.27 31.21 -37.94
N GLU A 149 36.12 29.93 -38.31
CA GLU A 149 35.83 29.51 -39.68
C GLU A 149 34.47 30.02 -40.15
N CYS A 150 33.45 29.91 -39.28
CA CYS A 150 32.11 30.41 -39.57
C CYS A 150 32.11 31.93 -39.76
N GLU A 151 32.79 32.67 -38.87
CA GLU A 151 32.96 34.11 -38.97
C GLU A 151 33.70 34.51 -40.25
N THR A 152 34.76 33.77 -40.61
CA THR A 152 35.53 34.00 -41.83
C THR A 152 34.66 33.85 -43.08
N ILE A 153 33.88 32.77 -43.19
CA ILE A 153 32.97 32.58 -44.33
C ILE A 153 31.93 33.69 -44.37
N ASN A 154 31.34 34.05 -43.22
CA ASN A 154 30.36 35.12 -43.11
C ASN A 154 30.91 36.48 -43.56
N GLN A 155 32.15 36.81 -43.20
CA GLN A 155 32.83 38.02 -43.66
C GLN A 155 33.05 38.02 -45.17
N LEU A 156 33.45 36.89 -45.76
CA LEU A 156 33.63 36.75 -47.21
C LEU A 156 32.31 36.94 -47.96
N THR A 157 31.21 36.39 -47.45
CA THR A 157 29.87 36.55 -48.06
C THR A 157 29.35 37.99 -47.97
N ARG A 158 29.64 38.74 -46.90
CA ARG A 158 29.24 40.16 -46.75
C ARG A 158 29.87 41.07 -47.80
N LYS A 159 31.07 40.73 -48.28
CA LYS A 159 31.83 41.55 -49.26
C LYS A 159 31.41 41.32 -50.72
N ARG A 160 30.55 40.33 -51.02
CA ARG A 160 30.06 40.06 -52.38
C ARG A 160 28.84 40.92 -52.73
N LYS A 161 28.74 41.36 -53.99
CA LYS A 161 27.50 41.92 -54.56
C LYS A 161 26.47 40.81 -54.77
N GLY A 162 25.24 41.00 -54.29
CA GLY A 162 24.12 40.04 -54.42
C GLY A 162 23.47 39.71 -53.08
N SER A 163 22.61 38.67 -53.04
CA SER A 163 21.93 38.24 -51.82
C SER A 163 22.94 37.76 -50.76
N MET A 164 22.90 38.34 -49.56
CA MET A 164 23.72 37.92 -48.44
C MET A 164 23.29 36.52 -47.96
N ARG A 165 24.23 35.59 -47.88
CA ARG A 165 24.03 34.29 -47.22
C ARG A 165 24.71 34.33 -45.86
N VAL A 166 24.00 33.87 -44.82
CA VAL A 166 24.57 33.65 -43.49
C VAL A 166 24.92 32.17 -43.39
N SER A 167 26.16 31.89 -43.04
CA SER A 167 26.63 30.56 -42.66
C SER A 167 26.48 30.40 -41.15
N HIS A 168 26.05 29.22 -40.75
CA HIS A 168 25.94 28.82 -39.35
C HIS A 168 27.11 27.93 -38.99
N ARG A 169 27.41 27.81 -37.69
CA ARG A 169 28.41 26.84 -37.24
C ARG A 169 27.95 25.42 -37.62
N PRO A 170 28.85 24.46 -37.90
CA PRO A 170 28.47 23.08 -38.21
C PRO A 170 27.66 22.40 -37.09
N THR A 171 27.85 22.87 -35.85
CA THR A 171 27.13 22.47 -34.64
C THR A 171 25.86 23.28 -34.38
N GLU A 172 25.65 24.39 -35.10
CA GLU A 172 24.41 25.18 -35.08
C GLU A 172 23.42 24.61 -36.10
N VAL A 173 22.96 23.40 -35.84
CA VAL A 173 21.64 23.01 -36.32
C VAL A 173 20.64 23.60 -35.31
N TYR A 174 19.66 24.36 -35.81
CA TYR A 174 18.85 25.30 -35.04
C TYR A 174 18.16 24.65 -33.81
N ARG A 175 18.71 24.91 -32.60
CA ARG A 175 18.19 24.48 -31.28
C ARG A 175 18.36 22.97 -30.96
N ASP A 176 19.53 22.40 -31.22
CA ASP A 176 19.74 20.94 -31.12
C ASP A 176 20.26 20.42 -29.77
N ALA A 177 20.65 21.29 -28.84
CA ALA A 177 20.97 20.82 -27.49
C ALA A 177 19.69 20.25 -26.84
N ILE A 178 19.72 18.97 -26.48
CA ILE A 178 18.64 18.36 -25.70
C ILE A 178 18.65 19.02 -24.32
N LEU A 179 17.58 19.73 -23.97
CA LEU A 179 17.44 20.41 -22.67
C LEU A 179 16.30 19.75 -21.87
N PRO A 180 16.46 19.57 -20.55
CA PRO A 180 15.36 19.22 -19.67
C PRO A 180 14.21 20.22 -19.80
N LYS A 181 12.98 19.71 -19.92
CA LYS A 181 11.76 20.52 -19.94
C LYS A 181 10.95 20.22 -18.68
N ASP A 182 10.32 21.24 -18.12
CA ASP A 182 9.42 21.07 -16.96
C ASP A 182 8.30 20.06 -17.26
N ALA A 183 7.80 20.04 -18.50
CA ALA A 183 6.80 19.08 -18.95
C ALA A 183 7.31 17.62 -18.89
N ASP A 184 8.59 17.39 -19.20
CA ASP A 184 9.20 16.07 -19.15
C ASP A 184 9.39 15.61 -17.70
N LEU A 185 9.80 16.52 -16.82
CA LEU A 185 9.91 16.27 -15.38
C LEU A 185 8.54 15.94 -14.76
N GLU A 186 7.51 16.70 -15.15
CA GLU A 186 6.14 16.47 -14.70
C GLU A 186 5.59 15.14 -15.24
N PHE A 187 5.88 14.81 -16.50
CA PHE A 187 5.55 13.52 -17.07
C PHE A 187 6.18 12.38 -16.27
N VAL A 188 7.48 12.42 -15.98
CA VAL A 188 8.16 11.40 -15.15
C VAL A 188 7.55 11.34 -13.74
N ARG A 189 7.20 12.49 -13.15
CA ARG A 189 6.58 12.54 -11.82
C ARG A 189 5.23 11.82 -11.78
N ILE A 190 4.40 12.00 -12.81
CA ILE A 190 3.05 11.42 -12.88
C ILE A 190 3.10 9.97 -13.39
N SER A 191 3.68 9.76 -14.58
CA SER A 191 3.67 8.47 -15.28
C SER A 191 4.66 7.45 -14.72
N LYS A 192 5.72 7.91 -14.05
CA LYS A 192 6.88 7.09 -13.65
C LYS A 192 7.62 6.46 -14.83
N GLU A 193 7.48 7.02 -16.03
CA GLU A 193 8.10 6.57 -17.26
C GLU A 193 9.04 7.61 -17.85
N VAL A 194 9.99 7.17 -18.68
CA VAL A 194 10.86 8.07 -19.45
C VAL A 194 10.06 8.62 -20.65
N PRO A 195 10.08 9.94 -20.92
CA PRO A 195 9.40 10.51 -22.09
C PRO A 195 9.85 9.84 -23.39
N THR A 196 8.91 9.51 -24.27
CA THR A 196 9.16 8.72 -25.48
C THR A 196 10.17 9.38 -26.43
N HIS A 197 10.16 10.72 -26.55
CA HIS A 197 11.14 11.46 -27.35
C HIS A 197 12.57 11.40 -26.81
N LEU A 198 12.79 10.92 -25.58
CA LEU A 198 14.11 10.74 -24.97
C LEU A 198 14.60 9.28 -24.97
N GLN A 199 13.75 8.31 -25.33
CA GLN A 199 14.11 6.88 -25.32
C GLN A 199 14.97 6.45 -26.52
N GLY A 200 15.18 7.34 -27.50
CA GLY A 200 16.02 7.12 -28.68
C GLY A 200 15.28 6.45 -29.86
N GLY A 201 15.14 7.20 -30.96
CA GLY A 201 15.02 6.66 -32.32
C GLY A 201 13.62 6.68 -32.98
N GLU A 202 13.26 7.82 -33.58
CA GLU A 202 12.87 7.86 -35.01
C GLU A 202 13.75 8.90 -35.71
#